data_AF-A0A2K1ITJ7-F1
#
_entry.id   AF-A0A2K1ITJ7-F1
#
_cell.length_a   1.000
_cell.length_b   1.000
_cell.length_c   1.000
_cell.angle_alpha   90.00
_cell.angle_beta   90.00
_cell.angle_gamma   90.00
#
_symmetry.space_group_name_H-M   'P 1'
#
loop_
_entity.id
_entity.type
_entity.pdbx_description
1 polymer ?
#
loop_
_entity_poly.entity_id
_entity_poly.type
_entity_poly.pdbx_seq_one_letter_code
_entity_poly.pdbx_strand_id
1 'polypeptide(L)'
;MNKPGNPGGPGGGVGSFGAGGVAGPTAAAAAQAAQRQRSLLQRADADIGSLLDNFSHLLKAARINDPVRNGQEAFQMEVHAARVVQAADSLLKLVSELKQSAVFSDFLSLNRSINQRIVKFGEQSQDSDKLLFNLGDEIAASLQELETHYYASPFRSLEADTEMLQHPSNGVV
;
A
#
# COMPACT_ATOMS: atom_id res chain seq x y z
N MET A 1 -35.95 -61.86 -5.30
CA MET A 1 -34.54 -61.39 -5.22
C MET A 1 -34.35 -60.33 -6.31
N ASN A 2 -33.76 -59.14 -6.18
CA ASN A 2 -33.12 -58.38 -5.11
C ASN A 2 -33.04 -56.92 -5.63
N LYS A 3 -33.21 -55.90 -4.79
CA LYS A 3 -32.65 -54.54 -5.01
C LYS A 3 -31.24 -54.53 -4.37
N PRO A 4 -30.43 -53.44 -4.39
CA PRO A 4 -30.26 -52.29 -5.30
C PRO A 4 -28.76 -52.06 -5.64
N GLY A 5 -28.41 -50.96 -6.33
CA GLY A 5 -27.04 -50.46 -6.37
C GLY A 5 -26.81 -49.27 -7.32
N ASN A 6 -26.87 -48.05 -6.78
CA ASN A 6 -26.24 -46.85 -7.36
C ASN A 6 -24.91 -46.63 -6.62
N PRO A 7 -23.85 -46.11 -7.26
CA PRO A 7 -23.58 -44.66 -7.22
C PRO A 7 -23.12 -44.15 -8.62
N GLY A 8 -23.41 -42.93 -9.06
CA GLY A 8 -23.21 -41.68 -8.34
C GLY A 8 -21.84 -41.11 -8.70
N GLY A 9 -21.74 -40.45 -9.85
CA GLY A 9 -20.62 -39.58 -10.20
C GLY A 9 -21.01 -38.63 -11.33
N PRO A 10 -20.92 -37.32 -11.12
CA PRO A 10 -20.67 -36.40 -12.21
C PRO A 10 -19.46 -35.53 -11.89
N GLY A 11 -18.46 -35.64 -12.75
CA GLY A 11 -17.41 -34.65 -12.87
C GLY A 11 -17.88 -33.41 -13.64
N GLY A 12 -17.12 -32.33 -13.45
CA GLY A 12 -16.77 -31.38 -14.51
C GLY A 12 -17.88 -30.46 -15.02
N GLY A 13 -17.97 -29.28 -14.41
CA GLY A 13 -18.76 -28.17 -14.96
C GLY A 13 -18.38 -26.86 -14.27
N VAL A 14 -17.15 -26.40 -14.51
CA VAL A 14 -16.68 -25.08 -14.06
C VAL A 14 -17.46 -24.02 -14.84
N GLY A 15 -18.44 -23.41 -14.16
CA GLY A 15 -19.17 -22.26 -14.68
C GLY A 15 -18.21 -21.08 -14.86
N SER A 16 -18.03 -20.68 -16.11
CA SER A 16 -17.36 -19.46 -16.53
C SER A 16 -18.04 -18.26 -15.87
N PHE A 17 -17.38 -17.65 -14.88
CA PHE A 17 -17.77 -16.36 -14.36
C PHE A 17 -17.37 -15.30 -15.39
N GLY A 18 -18.39 -14.65 -15.95
CA GLY A 18 -18.26 -13.63 -16.98
C GLY A 18 -17.32 -12.50 -16.56
N ALA A 19 -16.46 -12.13 -17.52
CA ALA A 19 -15.63 -10.96 -17.52
C ALA A 19 -16.49 -9.69 -17.45
N GLY A 20 -16.73 -9.20 -16.23
CA GLY A 20 -17.19 -7.83 -15.96
C GLY A 20 -16.05 -7.05 -15.33
N GLY A 21 -15.13 -6.54 -16.14
CA GLY A 21 -14.02 -5.71 -15.70
C GLY A 21 -14.49 -4.35 -15.20
N VAL A 22 -15.03 -4.30 -13.97
CA VAL A 22 -15.09 -3.05 -13.21
C VAL A 22 -13.66 -2.70 -12.83
N ALA A 23 -13.05 -1.81 -13.61
CA ALA A 23 -11.80 -1.16 -13.24
C ALA A 23 -11.97 -0.63 -11.80
N GLY A 24 -11.23 -1.22 -10.85
CA GLY A 24 -11.36 -0.87 -9.44
C GLY A 24 -11.15 0.64 -9.22
N PRO A 25 -11.61 1.20 -8.10
CA PRO A 25 -11.52 2.65 -7.80
C PRO A 25 -10.10 3.22 -7.97
N THR A 26 -9.07 2.39 -7.79
CA THR A 26 -7.66 2.73 -8.00
C THR A 26 -7.28 2.93 -9.48
N ALA A 27 -7.88 2.18 -10.41
CA ALA A 27 -7.62 2.31 -11.85
C ALA A 27 -8.27 3.56 -12.42
N ALA A 28 -9.48 3.90 -11.97
CA ALA A 28 -10.14 5.16 -12.30
C ALA A 28 -9.35 6.37 -11.76
N ALA A 29 -8.87 6.29 -10.52
CA ALA A 29 -8.02 7.34 -9.93
C ALA A 29 -6.67 7.50 -10.67
N ALA A 30 -6.04 6.40 -11.09
CA ALA A 30 -4.82 6.43 -11.88
C ALA A 30 -5.04 7.07 -13.26
N ALA A 31 -6.16 6.77 -13.93
CA ALA A 31 -6.53 7.38 -15.20
C ALA A 31 -6.77 8.90 -15.05
N GLN A 32 -7.46 9.31 -13.99
CA GLN A 32 -7.67 10.73 -13.68
C GLN A 32 -6.36 11.46 -13.38
N ALA A 33 -5.42 10.84 -12.67
CA ALA A 33 -4.11 11.40 -12.40
C ALA A 33 -3.29 11.59 -13.69
N ALA A 34 -3.28 10.58 -14.57
CA ALA A 34 -2.63 10.66 -15.87
C ALA A 34 -3.25 11.73 -16.79
N GLN A 35 -4.59 11.88 -16.75
CA GLN A 35 -5.29 12.91 -17.50
C GLN A 35 -4.96 14.31 -16.98
N ARG A 36 -4.88 14.51 -15.66
CA ARG A 36 -4.41 15.78 -15.07
C ARG A 36 -2.99 16.12 -15.49
N GLN A 37 -2.08 15.15 -15.49
CA GLN A 37 -0.71 15.39 -15.93
C GLN A 37 -0.67 15.84 -17.40
N ARG A 38 -1.45 15.22 -18.28
CA ARG A 38 -1.56 15.62 -19.69
C ARG A 38 -2.14 17.03 -19.84
N SER A 39 -3.18 17.38 -19.09
CA SER A 39 -3.76 18.73 -19.16
C SER A 39 -2.79 19.81 -18.69
N LEU A 40 -1.99 19.52 -17.66
CA LEU A 40 -0.97 20.44 -17.15
C LEU A 40 0.13 20.70 -18.19
N LEU A 41 0.58 19.65 -18.89
CA LEU A 41 1.56 19.78 -19.99
C LEU A 41 0.98 20.56 -21.17
N GLN A 42 -0.24 20.23 -21.60
CA GLN A 42 -0.90 20.94 -22.70
C GLN A 42 -1.09 22.42 -22.38
N ARG A 43 -1.42 22.76 -21.13
CA ARG A 43 -1.54 24.14 -20.68
C ARG A 43 -0.18 24.85 -20.69
N ALA A 44 0.89 24.18 -20.27
CA ALA A 44 2.25 24.72 -20.34
C ALA A 44 2.64 25.07 -21.78
N ASP A 45 2.44 24.14 -22.70
CA ASP A 45 2.77 24.32 -24.12
C ASP A 45 1.98 25.48 -24.74
N ALA A 46 0.68 25.57 -24.42
CA ALA A 46 -0.18 26.65 -24.89
C ALA A 46 0.25 28.02 -24.33
N ASP A 47 0.53 28.11 -23.02
CA ASP A 47 0.92 29.35 -22.36
C ASP A 47 2.32 29.82 -22.82
N ILE A 48 3.28 28.91 -22.98
CA ILE A 48 4.62 29.20 -23.53
C ILE A 48 4.49 29.68 -24.99
N GLY A 49 3.71 28.96 -25.80
CA GLY A 49 3.48 29.34 -27.20
C GLY A 49 2.86 30.73 -27.32
N SER A 50 1.83 31.01 -26.53
CA SER A 50 1.18 32.32 -26.45
C SER A 50 2.16 33.41 -26.01
N LEU A 51 2.98 33.14 -24.99
CA LEU A 51 3.96 34.12 -24.48
C LEU A 51 4.99 34.48 -25.56
N LEU A 52 5.56 33.48 -26.24
CA LEU A 52 6.55 33.69 -27.30
C LEU A 52 5.96 34.41 -28.52
N ASP A 53 4.76 34.02 -28.95
CA ASP A 53 4.09 34.64 -30.10
C ASP A 53 3.74 36.11 -29.81
N ASN A 54 3.12 36.39 -28.65
CA ASN A 54 2.81 37.78 -28.28
C ASN A 54 4.08 38.61 -28.10
N PHE A 55 5.15 38.06 -27.49
CA PHE A 55 6.42 38.78 -27.37
C PHE A 55 7.07 39.06 -28.74
N SER A 56 6.96 38.14 -29.71
CA SER A 56 7.39 38.38 -31.09
C SER A 56 6.63 39.56 -31.72
N HIS A 57 5.33 39.67 -31.46
CA HIS A 57 4.52 40.81 -31.93
C HIS A 57 4.97 42.13 -31.30
N LEU A 58 5.30 42.16 -30.00
CA LEU A 58 5.87 43.36 -29.36
C LEU A 58 7.17 43.79 -30.04
N LEU A 59 8.07 42.86 -30.32
CA LEU A 59 9.35 43.16 -30.97
C LEU A 59 9.16 43.74 -32.39
N LYS A 60 8.15 43.26 -33.12
CA LYS A 60 7.80 43.79 -34.44
C LYS A 60 7.22 45.21 -34.35
N ALA A 61 6.31 45.44 -33.40
CA ALA A 61 5.67 46.74 -33.15
C ALA A 61 6.62 47.80 -32.56
N ALA A 62 7.70 47.39 -31.92
CA ALA A 62 8.72 48.30 -31.38
C ALA A 62 9.57 49.01 -32.46
N ARG A 63 9.47 48.60 -33.73
CA ARG A 63 10.19 49.27 -34.83
C ARG A 63 9.49 50.59 -35.15
N ILE A 64 10.24 51.69 -35.12
CA ILE A 64 9.71 53.04 -35.40
C ILE A 64 9.30 53.14 -36.88
N ASN A 65 8.00 53.35 -37.13
CA ASN A 65 7.40 53.56 -38.45
C ASN A 65 6.87 55.01 -38.57
N ASP A 66 6.10 55.30 -39.63
CA ASP A 66 5.42 56.59 -39.79
C ASP A 66 4.42 56.87 -38.65
N PRO A 67 4.14 58.15 -38.34
CA PRO A 67 3.38 58.54 -37.15
C PRO A 67 1.96 57.97 -37.07
N VAL A 68 1.31 57.70 -38.21
CA VAL A 68 -0.03 57.09 -38.25
C VAL A 68 0.05 55.61 -37.88
N ARG A 69 1.02 54.88 -38.43
CA ARG A 69 1.26 53.47 -38.08
C ARG A 69 1.72 53.29 -36.64
N ASN A 70 2.58 54.17 -36.12
CA ASN A 70 3.00 54.12 -34.71
C ASN A 70 1.80 54.26 -33.75
N GLY A 71 0.81 55.10 -34.07
CA GLY A 71 -0.40 55.24 -33.26
C GLY A 71 -1.24 53.97 -33.21
N GLN A 72 -1.41 53.28 -34.34
CA GLN A 72 -2.14 52.01 -34.42
C GLN A 72 -1.36 50.84 -33.77
N GLU A 73 -0.05 50.80 -33.96
CA GLU A 73 0.85 49.79 -33.40
C GLU A 73 0.98 49.93 -31.87
N ALA A 74 0.88 51.14 -31.32
CA ALA A 74 0.90 51.37 -29.87
C ALA A 74 -0.24 50.65 -29.13
N PHE A 75 -1.48 50.72 -29.65
CA PHE A 75 -2.61 50.00 -29.07
C PHE A 75 -2.44 48.48 -29.17
N GLN A 76 -1.95 47.98 -30.31
CA GLN A 76 -1.68 46.55 -30.48
C GLN A 76 -0.58 46.07 -29.53
N MET A 77 0.46 46.88 -29.31
CA MET A 77 1.53 46.58 -28.37
C MET A 77 1.01 46.43 -26.94
N GLU A 78 0.06 47.29 -26.51
CA GLU A 78 -0.59 47.18 -25.20
C GLU A 78 -1.39 45.88 -25.05
N VAL A 79 -2.16 45.51 -26.07
CA VAL A 79 -2.93 44.26 -26.08
C VAL A 79 -2.01 43.03 -26.00
N HIS A 80 -0.94 42.99 -26.79
CA HIS A 80 -0.01 41.88 -26.74
C HIS A 80 0.77 41.85 -25.41
N ALA A 81 1.12 43.02 -24.84
CA ALA A 81 1.80 43.09 -23.55
C ALA A 81 0.90 42.51 -22.43
N ALA A 82 -0.39 42.86 -22.42
CA ALA A 82 -1.36 42.29 -21.50
C ALA A 82 -1.46 40.76 -21.65
N ARG A 83 -1.45 40.24 -22.88
CA ARG A 83 -1.47 38.79 -23.14
C ARG A 83 -0.19 38.08 -22.69
N VAL A 84 0.98 38.70 -22.82
CA VAL A 84 2.25 38.17 -22.26
C VAL A 84 2.14 38.05 -20.74
N VAL A 85 1.65 39.09 -20.06
CA VAL A 85 1.47 39.07 -18.61
C VAL A 85 0.47 37.99 -18.19
N GLN A 86 -0.64 37.84 -18.93
CA GLN A 86 -1.64 36.80 -18.67
C GLN A 86 -1.06 35.38 -18.83
N ALA A 87 -0.28 35.13 -19.88
CA ALA A 87 0.37 33.84 -20.09
C ALA A 87 1.39 33.54 -18.97
N ALA A 88 2.16 34.55 -18.55
CA ALA A 88 3.10 34.41 -17.43
C ALA A 88 2.40 34.10 -16.10
N ASP A 89 1.28 34.76 -15.80
CA ASP A 89 0.47 34.46 -14.60
C ASP A 89 -0.11 33.04 -14.65
N SER A 90 -0.59 32.59 -15.82
CA SER A 90 -1.06 31.22 -16.01
C SER A 90 0.07 30.19 -15.76
N LEU A 91 1.29 30.46 -16.23
CA LEU A 91 2.46 29.62 -15.95
C LEU A 91 2.81 29.60 -14.44
N LEU A 92 2.71 30.72 -13.73
CA LEU A 92 2.92 30.75 -12.28
C LEU A 92 1.90 29.91 -11.53
N LYS A 93 0.62 29.96 -11.94
CA LYS A 93 -0.45 29.10 -11.42
C LYS A 93 -0.16 27.63 -11.69
N LEU A 94 0.26 27.30 -12.91
CA LEU A 94 0.66 25.94 -13.28
C LEU A 94 1.80 25.42 -12.38
N VAL A 95 2.84 26.23 -12.15
CA VAL A 95 3.95 25.86 -11.26
C VAL A 95 3.46 25.64 -9.82
N SER A 96 2.51 26.44 -9.34
CA SER A 96 1.89 26.26 -8.03
C SER A 96 1.14 24.93 -7.94
N GLU A 97 0.31 24.61 -8.95
CA GLU A 97 -0.43 23.34 -9.05
C GLU A 97 0.53 22.13 -9.09
N LEU A 98 1.63 22.22 -9.83
CA LEU A 98 2.65 21.18 -9.91
C LEU A 98 3.36 20.95 -8.56
N LYS A 99 3.74 22.02 -7.86
CA LYS A 99 4.32 21.94 -6.51
C LYS A 99 3.36 21.26 -5.54
N GLN A 100 2.08 21.65 -5.58
CA GLN A 100 1.05 21.05 -4.75
C GLN A 100 0.92 19.54 -5.04
N SER A 101 0.86 19.15 -6.32
CA SER A 101 0.77 17.74 -6.72
C SER A 101 1.97 16.92 -6.25
N ALA A 102 3.19 17.46 -6.34
CA ALA A 102 4.40 16.78 -5.90
C ALA A 102 4.40 16.50 -4.40
N VAL A 103 4.06 17.51 -3.58
CA VAL A 103 3.99 17.37 -2.12
C VAL A 103 2.98 16.32 -1.71
N PHE A 104 1.75 16.34 -2.26
CA PHE A 104 0.74 15.35 -1.91
C PHE A 104 1.05 13.94 -2.43
N SER A 105 1.71 13.81 -3.58
CA SER A 105 2.16 12.52 -4.10
C SER A 105 3.12 11.81 -3.12
N ASP A 106 4.07 12.55 -2.57
CA ASP A 106 5.04 12.01 -1.62
C ASP A 106 4.36 11.52 -0.35
N PHE A 107 3.40 12.28 0.19
CA PHE A 107 2.61 11.83 1.35
C PHE A 107 1.77 10.58 1.07
N LEU A 108 1.13 10.49 -0.11
CA LEU A 108 0.37 9.30 -0.49
C LEU A 108 1.27 8.06 -0.65
N SER A 109 2.47 8.25 -1.18
CA SER A 109 3.47 7.18 -1.29
C SER A 109 3.97 6.74 0.08
N LEU A 110 4.31 7.70 0.95
CA LEU A 110 4.74 7.44 2.32
C LEU A 110 3.65 6.73 3.13
N ASN A 111 2.39 7.20 3.03
CA ASN A 111 1.27 6.58 3.72
C ASN A 111 1.08 5.12 3.26
N ARG A 112 1.19 4.83 1.96
CA ARG A 112 1.16 3.44 1.46
C ARG A 112 2.29 2.59 2.05
N SER A 113 3.51 3.12 2.10
CA SER A 113 4.66 2.43 2.70
C SER A 113 4.48 2.15 4.19
N ILE A 114 3.92 3.12 4.95
CA ILE A 114 3.62 2.95 6.38
C ILE A 114 2.56 1.87 6.56
N ASN A 115 1.45 1.92 5.82
CA ASN A 115 0.40 0.90 5.89
C ASN A 115 0.92 -0.51 5.56
N GLN A 116 1.76 -0.65 4.52
CA GLN A 116 2.40 -1.92 4.20
C GLN A 116 3.28 -2.45 5.35
N ARG A 117 4.04 -1.57 6.01
CA ARG A 117 4.86 -1.95 7.16
C ARG A 117 4.02 -2.35 8.37
N ILE A 118 2.92 -1.66 8.64
CA ILE A 118 1.97 -2.02 9.70
C ILE A 118 1.46 -3.45 9.50
N VAL A 119 1.02 -3.79 8.28
CA VAL A 119 0.56 -5.14 7.95
C VAL A 119 1.67 -6.17 8.16
N LYS A 120 2.87 -5.91 7.63
CA LYS A 120 4.02 -6.83 7.80
C LYS A 120 4.40 -7.05 9.26
N PHE A 121 4.41 -6.00 10.08
CA PHE A 121 4.72 -6.16 11.50
C PHE A 121 3.61 -6.90 12.25
N GLY A 122 2.34 -6.73 11.85
CA GLY A 122 1.24 -7.53 12.36
C GLY A 122 1.42 -9.02 12.07
N GLU A 123 1.76 -9.36 10.82
CA GLU A 123 2.07 -10.74 10.42
C GLU A 123 3.26 -11.32 11.20
N GLN A 124 4.36 -10.56 11.28
CA GLN A 124 5.56 -10.98 12.01
C GLN A 124 5.31 -11.18 13.51
N SER A 125 4.46 -10.33 14.12
CA SER A 125 4.04 -10.49 15.52
C SER A 125 3.25 -11.79 15.69
N GLN A 126 2.26 -12.05 14.83
CA GLN A 126 1.47 -13.27 14.90
C GLN A 126 2.32 -14.53 14.72
N ASP A 127 3.29 -14.51 13.82
CA ASP A 127 4.19 -15.65 13.60
C ASP A 127 5.12 -15.87 14.80
N SER A 128 5.57 -14.78 15.44
CA SER A 128 6.37 -14.85 16.66
C SER A 128 5.53 -15.40 17.84
N ASP A 129 4.27 -14.97 17.97
CA ASP A 129 3.35 -15.47 19.00
C ASP A 129 3.07 -16.97 18.84
N LYS A 130 2.87 -17.44 17.61
CA LYS A 130 2.72 -18.88 17.31
C LYS A 130 3.97 -19.67 17.67
N LEU A 131 5.14 -19.15 17.35
CA LEU A 131 6.41 -19.81 17.68
C LEU A 131 6.59 -19.93 19.20
N LEU A 132 6.33 -18.86 19.94
CA LEU A 132 6.41 -18.87 21.40
C LEU A 132 5.40 -19.82 22.03
N PHE A 133 4.19 -19.90 21.49
CA PHE A 133 3.17 -20.84 21.93
C PHE A 133 3.63 -22.29 21.77
N ASN A 134 4.12 -22.65 20.58
CA ASN A 134 4.59 -24.01 20.29
C ASN A 134 5.81 -24.38 21.16
N LEU A 135 6.75 -23.45 21.33
CA LEU A 135 7.90 -23.66 22.20
C LEU A 135 7.48 -23.85 23.66
N GLY A 136 6.49 -23.10 24.12
CA GLY A 136 5.91 -23.27 25.46
C GLY A 136 5.32 -24.66 25.66
N ASP A 137 4.60 -25.17 24.66
CA ASP A 137 4.01 -26.52 24.68
C ASP A 137 5.11 -27.61 24.69
N GLU A 138 6.15 -27.46 23.87
CA GLU A 138 7.29 -28.38 23.82
C GLU A 138 8.07 -28.42 25.15
N ILE A 139 8.30 -27.26 25.78
CA ILE A 139 8.95 -27.18 27.09
C ILE A 139 8.08 -27.82 28.17
N ALA A 140 6.77 -27.58 28.15
CA ALA A 140 5.85 -28.18 29.12
C ALA A 140 5.82 -29.71 28.99
N ALA A 141 5.76 -30.24 27.76
CA ALA A 141 5.85 -31.67 27.49
C ALA A 141 7.18 -32.26 27.99
N SER A 142 8.31 -31.59 27.68
CA SER A 142 9.65 -32.02 28.11
C SER A 142 9.79 -32.05 29.63
N LEU A 143 9.22 -31.06 30.33
CA LEU A 143 9.21 -31.02 31.80
C LEU A 143 8.36 -32.15 32.40
N GLN A 144 7.19 -32.42 31.82
CA GLN A 144 6.32 -33.51 32.26
C GLN A 144 6.99 -34.88 32.07
N GLU A 145 7.70 -35.08 30.96
CA GLU A 145 8.48 -36.29 30.71
C GLU A 145 9.60 -36.44 31.76
N LEU A 146 10.33 -35.36 32.06
CA LEU A 146 11.37 -35.36 33.08
C LEU A 146 10.82 -35.64 34.48
N GLU A 147 9.69 -35.03 34.85
CA GLU A 147 8.97 -35.28 36.10
C GLU A 147 8.55 -36.74 36.22
N THR A 148 8.01 -37.30 35.14
CA THR A 148 7.62 -38.71 35.08
C THR A 148 8.83 -39.62 35.27
N HIS A 149 9.95 -39.34 34.60
CA HIS A 149 11.21 -40.08 34.77
C HIS A 149 11.77 -39.98 36.20
N TYR A 150 11.68 -38.80 36.82
CA TYR A 150 12.11 -38.59 38.20
C TYR A 150 11.29 -39.44 39.18
N TYR A 151 9.95 -39.46 39.05
CA TYR A 151 9.11 -40.27 39.93
C TYR A 151 9.11 -41.77 39.60
N ALA A 152 9.41 -42.15 38.36
CA ALA A 152 9.61 -43.54 37.95
C ALA A 152 11.00 -44.09 38.32
N SER A 153 11.91 -43.25 38.84
CA SER A 153 13.26 -43.66 39.19
C SER A 153 13.26 -44.59 40.41
N PRO A 154 13.95 -45.74 40.34
CA PRO A 154 13.93 -46.76 41.39
C PRO A 154 14.51 -46.29 42.74
N PHE A 155 15.27 -45.19 42.75
CA PHE A 155 15.82 -44.59 43.97
C PHE A 155 14.71 -44.07 44.91
N ARG A 156 13.55 -43.65 44.36
CA ARG A 156 12.40 -43.17 45.15
C ARG A 156 11.38 -44.26 45.47
N SER A 157 11.26 -45.27 44.59
CA SER A 157 10.45 -46.46 44.89
C SER A 157 11.07 -47.29 46.02
N LEU A 158 12.41 -47.36 46.10
CA LEU A 158 13.09 -48.01 47.22
C LEU A 158 12.87 -47.27 48.55
N GLU A 159 12.83 -45.93 48.55
CA GLU A 159 12.63 -45.16 49.78
C GLU A 159 11.19 -45.30 50.32
N ALA A 160 10.20 -45.42 49.43
CA ALA A 160 8.80 -45.74 49.80
C ALA A 160 8.60 -47.20 50.24
N ASP A 161 9.32 -48.16 49.64
CA ASP A 161 9.27 -49.57 50.04
C ASP A 161 10.00 -49.84 51.37
N THR A 162 11.00 -49.02 51.72
CA THR A 162 11.77 -49.19 52.97
C THR A 162 10.98 -48.74 54.20
N GLU A 163 10.10 -47.73 54.10
CA GLU A 163 9.23 -47.33 55.22
C GLU A 163 8.09 -48.33 55.50
N MET A 164 7.69 -49.15 54.52
CA MET A 164 6.62 -50.16 54.70
C MET A 164 7.09 -51.47 55.38
N LEU A 165 8.40 -51.66 55.57
CA LEU A 165 8.97 -52.90 56.12
C LEU A 165 9.37 -52.82 57.61
N GLN A 166 9.10 -51.72 58.31
CA GLN A 166 9.57 -51.50 59.71
C GLN A 166 8.52 -51.75 60.81
N HIS A 167 7.42 -52.50 60.57
CA HIS A 167 6.50 -52.91 61.66
C HIS A 167 6.16 -54.41 61.63
N PRO A 168 6.95 -55.29 62.29
CA PRO A 168 6.43 -56.55 62.78
C PRO A 168 5.66 -56.29 64.09
N SER A 169 4.34 -56.40 64.04
CA SER A 169 3.50 -56.51 65.24
C SER A 169 3.78 -57.84 65.93
N ASN A 170 4.74 -57.83 66.84
CA ASN A 170 5.01 -58.92 67.78
C ASN A 170 3.92 -58.93 68.86
N GLY A 171 2.86 -59.71 68.66
CA GLY A 171 1.89 -60.07 69.71
C GLY A 171 2.39 -61.31 70.45
N VAL A 172 2.92 -61.11 71.65
CA VAL A 172 3.44 -62.11 72.59
C VAL A 172 2.34 -62.51 73.57
N VAL A 173 2.19 -63.84 73.78
CA VAL A 173 1.54 -64.57 74.89
C VAL A 173 0.03 -64.40 75.10
#